data_AF-A0A2T2TRK6-F1
#
_entry.id   AF-A0A2T2TRK6-F1
#
_cell.length_a   1.000
_cell.length_b   1.000
_cell.length_c   1.000
_cell.angle_alpha   90.00
_cell.angle_beta   90.00
_cell.angle_gamma   90.00
#
_symmetry.space_group_name_H-M   'P 1'
#
loop_
_entity.id
_entity.type
_entity.pdbx_description
1 polymer ?
#
loop_
_entity_poly.entity_id
_entity_poly.type
_entity_poly.pdbx_seq_one_letter_code
_entity_poly.pdbx_strand_id
1 'polypeptide(L)' 'MAHRSSSKRSARTSTVFAQRNYVLLLIGIALVVVGFAAMRIDNQLESFVSLYLAPLLILGGYLEVIYAILWRPSSGEEE' A
#
# COMPACT_ATOMS: atom_id res chain seq x y z
N MET A 1 -48.96 0.22 -22.11
CA MET A 1 -48.11 0.04 -20.91
C MET A 1 -46.73 -0.40 -21.36
N ALA A 2 -45.76 0.53 -21.46
CA ALA A 2 -44.39 0.18 -21.82
C ALA A 2 -43.56 0.09 -20.54
N HIS A 3 -43.11 -1.12 -20.20
CA HIS A 3 -42.20 -1.38 -19.09
C HIS A 3 -40.81 -0.85 -19.48
N ARG A 4 -40.42 0.31 -18.95
CA ARG A 4 -39.07 0.86 -19.10
C ARG A 4 -38.16 0.11 -18.12
N SER A 5 -37.44 -0.88 -18.63
CA SER A 5 -36.35 -1.54 -17.91
C SER A 5 -35.31 -0.50 -17.51
N SER A 6 -35.25 -0.20 -16.21
CA SER A 6 -34.20 0.63 -15.62
C SER A 6 -32.93 -0.20 -15.58
N SER A 7 -32.02 0.02 -16.53
CA SER A 7 -30.67 -0.51 -16.43
C SER A 7 -30.00 0.20 -15.26
N LYS A 8 -29.76 -0.55 -14.17
CA LYS A 8 -28.88 -0.11 -13.09
C LYS A 8 -27.49 0.06 -13.70
N ARG A 9 -27.14 1.30 -14.04
CA ARG A 9 -25.78 1.70 -14.40
C ARG A 9 -24.94 1.51 -13.14
N SER A 10 -24.39 0.30 -12.98
CA SER A 10 -23.35 0.03 -12.00
C SER A 10 -22.24 1.01 -12.30
N ALA A 11 -22.13 2.06 -11.48
CA ALA A 11 -20.98 2.94 -11.50
C ALA A 11 -19.79 2.04 -11.20
N ARG A 12 -19.05 1.64 -12.25
CA ARG A 12 -17.73 1.04 -12.08
C ARG A 12 -16.92 2.15 -11.45
N THR A 13 -16.87 2.18 -10.13
CA THR A 13 -15.90 2.99 -9.40
C THR A 13 -14.56 2.41 -9.82
N SER A 14 -13.95 2.99 -10.85
CA SER A 14 -12.60 2.68 -11.25
C SER A 14 -11.74 3.14 -10.09
N THR A 15 -11.43 2.23 -9.17
CA THR A 15 -10.47 2.51 -8.12
C THR A 15 -9.18 2.93 -8.80
N VAL A 16 -8.57 4.02 -8.33
CA VAL A 16 -7.35 4.60 -8.92
C VAL A 16 -6.20 3.57 -8.94
N PHE A 17 -6.31 2.54 -8.09
CA PHE A 17 -5.39 1.42 -7.97
C PHE A 17 -6.11 0.07 -8.08
N ALA A 18 -5.42 -0.95 -8.57
CA ALA A 18 -5.89 -2.34 -8.44
C ALA A 18 -5.86 -2.79 -6.98
N GLN A 19 -6.72 -3.74 -6.61
CA GLN A 19 -6.79 -4.28 -5.25
C GLN A 19 -5.42 -4.73 -4.72
N ARG A 20 -4.58 -5.29 -5.58
CA ARG A 20 -3.23 -5.74 -5.23
C ARG A 20 -2.32 -4.60 -4.76
N ASN A 21 -2.41 -3.43 -5.38
CA ASN A 21 -1.62 -2.26 -5.02
C ASN A 21 -1.97 -1.72 -3.63
N TYR A 22 -3.24 -1.81 -3.23
CA TYR A 22 -3.64 -1.44 -1.87
C TYR A 22 -3.02 -2.36 -0.82
N VAL A 23 -2.88 -3.66 -1.12
CA VAL A 23 -2.20 -4.60 -0.22
C VAL A 23 -0.72 -4.26 -0.12
N LEU A 24 -0.04 -4.01 -1.24
CA LEU A 24 1.38 -3.59 -1.25
C LEU A 24 1.58 -2.28 -0.49
N LEU A 25 0.68 -1.31 -0.67
CA LEU A 25 0.71 -0.04 0.07
C LEU A 25 0.60 -0.27 1.59
N LEU A 26 -0.32 -1.13 2.02
CA LEU A 26 -0.47 -1.47 3.44
C LEU A 26 0.77 -2.15 4.01
N ILE A 27 1.43 -3.02 3.24
CA ILE A 27 2.69 -3.65 3.63
C ILE A 27 3.77 -2.58 3.83
N GLY A 28 3.91 -1.65 2.90
CA GLY A 28 4.88 -0.56 3.02
C GLY A 28 4.64 0.31 4.25
N ILE A 29 3.39 0.69 4.52
CA ILE A 29 3.01 1.44 5.73
C ILE A 29 3.31 0.62 7.00
N ALA A 30 2.96 -0.67 7.01
CA ALA A 30 3.23 -1.54 8.15
C ALA A 30 4.74 -1.65 8.46
N LEU A 31 5.59 -1.73 7.44
CA LEU A 31 7.05 -1.72 7.62
C LEU A 31 7.55 -0.45 8.30
N VAL A 32 7.05 0.72 7.89
CA VAL A 32 7.40 2.00 8.53
C VAL A 32 6.97 2.01 10.00
N VAL A 33 5.73 1.59 10.27
CA VAL A 33 5.19 1.52 11.64
C VAL A 33 6.02 0.56 12.49
N VAL A 34 6.38 -0.61 11.97
CA VAL A 34 7.22 -1.59 12.67
C VAL A 34 8.61 -1.04 12.94
N GLY A 35 9.22 -0.32 12.00
CA GLY A 35 10.51 0.33 12.21
C GLY A 35 10.49 1.32 13.37
N PHE A 36 9.48 2.18 13.45
CA PHE A 36 9.32 3.10 14.58
C PHE A 36 8.92 2.38 15.88
N ALA A 37 8.08 1.36 15.81
CA ALA A 37 7.71 0.55 16.97
C ALA A 37 8.92 -0.19 17.55
N ALA A 38 9.82 -0.70 16.71
CA ALA A 38 11.04 -1.35 17.14
C ALA A 38 11.92 -0.38 17.96
N MET A 39 12.10 0.86 17.50
CA MET A 39 12.80 1.89 18.30
C MET A 39 12.11 2.13 19.65
N ARG A 40 10.77 2.18 19.66
CA ARG A 40 10.00 2.43 20.88
C ARG A 40 10.12 1.31 21.91
N ILE A 41 10.13 0.05 21.47
CA ILE A 41 10.24 -1.13 22.33
C ILE A 41 11.66 -1.23 22.90
N ASP A 42 12.65 -1.01 22.06
CA ASP A 42 14.05 -1.15 22.43
C ASP A 42 14.50 -0.07 23.43
N ASN A 43 13.88 1.12 23.42
CA ASN A 43 14.10 2.21 24.39
C ASN A 43 15.57 2.70 24.51
N GLN A 44 16.46 2.23 23.65
CA GLN A 44 17.88 2.56 23.65
C GLN A 44 18.24 3.18 22.31
N LEU A 45 18.56 4.47 22.33
CA LEU A 45 18.92 5.20 21.11
C LEU A 45 20.25 4.73 20.51
N GLU A 46 21.16 4.21 21.35
CA GLU A 46 22.48 3.71 20.93
C GLU A 46 22.48 2.21 20.61
N SER A 47 21.32 1.55 20.58
CA SER A 47 21.27 0.15 20.23
C SER A 47 21.46 -0.08 18.73
N PHE A 48 21.90 -1.28 18.39
CA PHE A 48 21.96 -1.71 16.99
C PHE A 48 20.59 -1.65 16.30
N VAL A 49 19.51 -1.94 17.03
CA VAL A 49 18.14 -1.93 16.48
C VAL A 49 17.75 -0.51 16.07
N SER A 50 17.97 0.46 16.95
CA SER A 50 17.59 1.85 16.70
C SER A 50 18.51 2.53 15.68
N LEU A 51 19.82 2.20 15.67
CA LEU A 51 20.78 2.82 14.77
C LEU A 51 20.80 2.23 13.36
N TYR A 52 20.50 0.94 13.19
CA TYR A 52 20.64 0.25 11.89
C TYR A 52 19.34 -0.40 11.42
N LEU A 53 18.72 -1.24 12.25
CA LEU A 53 17.58 -2.05 11.81
C LEU A 53 16.34 -1.19 11.53
N ALA A 54 16.01 -0.28 12.43
CA ALA A 54 14.84 0.58 12.30
C ALA A 54 14.95 1.54 11.11
N PRO A 55 16.07 2.27 10.90
CA PRO A 55 16.24 3.08 9.68
C PRO A 55 16.14 2.26 8.39
N LEU A 56 16.68 1.03 8.37
CA LEU A 56 16.60 0.15 7.21
C LEU A 56 15.16 -0.32 6.94
N LEU A 57 14.40 -0.68 7.97
CA LEU A 57 12.99 -1.04 7.87
C LEU A 57 12.14 0.12 7.37
N ILE A 58 12.36 1.32 7.90
CA ILE A 58 11.66 2.54 7.48
C ILE A 58 11.97 2.85 6.01
N LEU A 59 13.25 2.79 5.62
CA LEU A 59 13.66 2.99 4.23
C LEU A 59 13.02 1.97 3.30
N GLY A 60 13.04 0.68 3.66
CA GLY A 60 12.38 -0.38 2.92
C GLY A 60 10.88 -0.16 2.79
N GLY A 61 10.22 0.29 3.86
CA GLY A 61 8.80 0.66 3.83
C GLY A 61 8.50 1.81 2.87
N TYR A 62 9.33 2.85 2.82
CA TYR A 62 9.17 3.93 1.84
C TYR A 62 9.37 3.45 0.40
N LEU A 63 10.38 2.62 0.14
CA LEU A 63 10.60 2.04 -1.18
C LEU A 63 9.42 1.16 -1.62
N GLU A 64 8.85 0.37 -0.70
CA GLU A 64 7.67 -0.44 -0.95
C GLU A 64 6.43 0.42 -1.24
N VAL A 65 6.22 1.51 -0.49
CA VAL A 65 5.13 2.48 -0.77
C VAL A 65 5.29 3.08 -2.17
N ILE A 66 6.50 3.51 -2.52
CA ILE A 66 6.80 4.05 -3.85
C ILE A 66 6.49 3.01 -4.93
N TYR A 67 6.94 1.78 -4.74
CA TYR A 67 6.67 0.67 -5.66
C TYR A 67 5.16 0.38 -5.78
N ALA A 68 4.43 0.34 -4.67
CA ALA A 68 2.99 0.12 -4.64
C ALA A 68 2.20 1.21 -5.38
N ILE A 69 2.67 2.46 -5.34
CA ILE A 69 2.07 3.58 -6.07
C ILE A 69 2.44 3.55 -7.55
N LEU A 70 3.70 3.28 -7.87
CA LEU A 70 4.21 3.30 -9.24
C LEU A 70 3.78 2.08 -10.07
N TRP A 71 3.55 0.93 -9.42
CA TRP A 71 3.08 -0.26 -10.10
C TRP A 71 1.71 0.01 -10.71
N ARG A 72 1.59 0.11 -12.03
CA ARG A 72 0.29 0.03 -12.68
C ARG A 72 0.10 -1.40 -13.17
N PRO A 73 -1.04 -2.05 -12.85
CA PRO A 73 -1.40 -3.23 -13.63
C PRO A 73 -1.48 -2.78 -15.10
N SER A 74 -0.67 -3.39 -15.95
CA SER A 74 -0.93 -3.33 -17.39
C SER A 74 -2.37 -3.78 -17.55
N SER A 75 -3.23 -2.86 -18.02
CA SER A 75 -4.52 -3.23 -18.56
C SER A 75 -4.20 -4.24 -19.66
N GLY A 76 -4.36 -5.52 -19.34
CA GLY A 76 -4.57 -6.51 -20.38
C GLY A 76 -5.67 -5.94 -21.25
N GLU A 77 -5.35 -5.79 -22.53
CA GLU A 77 -6.25 -5.35 -23.57
C GLU A 77 -7.54 -6.16 -23.42
N GLU A 78 -8.60 -5.51 -22.92
CA GLU A 78 -9.95 -5.98 -23.19
C GLU A 78 -10.23 -5.51 -24.63
N GLU A 79 -10.05 -6.43 -25.58
CA GLU A 79 -10.71 -6.36 -26.89
C GLU A 79 -12.22 -6.13 -26.74
#